data_AF-A0A7W0KT61-F1
#
_entry.id   AF-A0A7W0KT61-F1
#
_cell.length_a   1.000
_cell.length_b   1.000
_cell.length_c   1.000
_cell.angle_alpha   90.00
_cell.angle_beta   90.00
_cell.angle_gamma   90.00
#
_symmetry.space_group_name_H-M   'P 1'
#
loop_
_entity.id
_entity.type
_entity.pdbx_description
1 polymer ?
#
loop_
_entity_poly.entity_id
_entity_poly.type
_entity_poly.pdbx_seq_one_letter_code
_entity_poly.pdbx_strand_id
1 'polypeptide(L)'
;MRRTSARGWGPWTEVVLTLGAAPDGPVNWHADDPVAVGLPATRGPVDATFTAIDDVWLRPVRFRTESFWGLHGEILVLAAERATTELALPAALTGPFVERVRDQLGLDPTA
;
A
#
# COMPACT_ATOMS: atom_id res chain seq x y z
N MET A 1 -13.99 -20.66 -4.58
CA MET A 1 -14.43 -19.35 -4.03
C MET A 1 -13.45 -18.97 -2.94
N ARG A 2 -12.45 -18.12 -3.25
CA ARG A 2 -11.30 -17.87 -2.36
C ARG A 2 -11.72 -16.83 -1.32
N ARG A 3 -12.00 -17.31 -0.11
CA ARG A 3 -12.36 -16.53 1.06
C ARG A 3 -11.20 -15.60 1.39
N THR A 4 -11.39 -14.29 1.26
CA THR A 4 -10.56 -13.27 1.93
C THR A 4 -10.62 -13.58 3.42
N SER A 5 -9.58 -14.25 3.94
CA SER A 5 -9.62 -14.76 5.30
C SER A 5 -9.45 -13.60 6.27
N ALA A 6 -10.43 -13.47 7.17
CA ALA A 6 -10.36 -12.70 8.43
C ALA A 6 -9.28 -13.18 9.42
N ARG A 7 -8.19 -13.80 8.94
CA ARG A 7 -7.00 -14.10 9.73
C ARG A 7 -5.99 -13.04 9.39
N GLY A 8 -5.66 -12.22 10.38
CA GLY A 8 -4.65 -11.18 10.26
C GLY A 8 -3.45 -11.70 9.48
N TRP A 9 -3.09 -10.93 8.44
CA TRP A 9 -1.71 -10.56 8.12
C TRP A 9 -0.83 -10.84 9.34
N GLY A 10 0.22 -11.65 9.20
CA GLY A 10 1.06 -12.14 10.30
C GLY A 10 1.69 -11.02 11.14
N PRO A 11 2.83 -11.23 11.83
CA PRO A 11 3.55 -10.09 12.38
C PRO A 11 3.83 -9.10 11.24
N TRP A 12 3.24 -7.91 11.32
CA TRP A 12 3.34 -6.92 10.27
C TRP A 12 4.79 -6.47 10.13
N THR A 13 5.31 -6.52 8.90
CA THR A 13 6.67 -6.12 8.53
C THR A 13 6.61 -4.84 7.71
N GLU A 14 7.64 -4.02 7.83
CA GLU A 14 7.73 -2.73 7.13
C GLU A 14 7.72 -2.94 5.60
N VAL A 15 6.89 -2.15 4.91
CA VAL A 15 6.94 -2.03 3.44
C VAL A 15 7.61 -0.70 3.13
N VAL A 16 8.71 -0.75 2.39
CA VAL A 16 9.45 0.45 1.99
C VAL A 16 8.99 0.85 0.59
N LEU A 17 8.40 2.04 0.48
CA LEU A 17 8.08 2.65 -0.81
C LEU A 17 9.21 3.56 -1.26
N THR A 18 9.70 3.32 -2.47
CA THR A 18 10.72 4.14 -3.12
C THR A 18 10.11 4.82 -4.35
N LEU A 19 10.08 6.14 -4.31
CA LEU A 19 9.56 6.96 -5.40
C LEU A 19 10.72 7.46 -6.26
N GLY A 20 10.68 7.16 -7.55
CA GLY A 20 11.62 7.70 -8.53
C GLY A 20 11.49 9.21 -8.71
N ALA A 21 12.28 9.78 -9.62
CA ALA A 21 12.15 11.19 -9.98
C ALA A 21 10.75 11.47 -10.56
N ALA A 22 10.09 12.54 -10.10
CA ALA A 22 8.81 12.96 -10.69
C ALA A 22 9.01 13.56 -12.10
N PRO A 23 8.00 13.47 -12.99
CA PRO A 23 6.72 12.77 -12.81
C PRO A 23 6.77 11.27 -13.15
N ASP A 24 7.73 10.81 -13.98
CA ASP A 24 7.62 9.51 -14.66
C ASP A 24 8.52 8.38 -14.10
N GLY A 25 9.24 8.63 -13.01
CA GLY A 25 10.00 7.61 -12.31
C GLY A 25 9.11 6.46 -11.75
N PRO A 26 9.69 5.29 -11.46
CA PRO A 26 8.92 4.17 -10.95
C PRO A 26 8.45 4.40 -9.50
N VAL A 27 7.29 3.85 -9.15
CA VAL A 27 6.87 3.62 -7.76
C VAL A 27 7.21 2.19 -7.40
N ASN A 28 8.35 2.01 -6.73
CA ASN A 28 8.81 0.70 -6.28
C ASN A 28 8.40 0.47 -4.83
N TRP A 29 8.17 -0.79 -4.49
CA TRP A 29 7.91 -1.21 -3.13
C TRP A 29 8.71 -2.45 -2.80
N HIS A 30 9.17 -2.50 -1.55
CA HIS A 30 9.90 -3.61 -0.98
C HIS A 30 9.18 -4.10 0.28
N ALA A 31 9.05 -5.40 0.45
CA ALA A 31 8.58 -6.02 1.69
C ALA A 31 9.48 -7.20 2.07
N ASP A 32 10.05 -7.16 3.28
CA ASP A 32 10.87 -8.25 3.81
C ASP A 32 10.03 -9.51 4.11
N ASP A 33 8.76 -9.34 4.48
CA ASP A 33 7.79 -10.43 4.66
C ASP A 33 6.64 -10.29 3.64
N PRO A 34 6.51 -11.17 2.65
CA PRO A 34 5.42 -11.14 1.66
C PRO A 34 4.02 -11.29 2.28
N VAL A 35 3.92 -11.92 3.47
CA VAL A 35 2.63 -12.08 4.14
C VAL A 35 2.05 -10.73 4.56
N ALA A 36 2.92 -9.74 4.82
CA ALA A 36 2.53 -8.37 5.13
C ALA A 36 1.79 -7.68 3.96
N VAL A 37 1.91 -8.19 2.73
CA VAL A 37 1.21 -7.68 1.54
C VAL A 37 0.24 -8.72 0.95
N GLY A 38 -0.16 -9.71 1.75
CA GLY A 38 -1.14 -10.73 1.34
C GLY A 38 -0.61 -11.76 0.34
N LEU A 39 0.70 -11.83 0.15
CA LEU A 39 1.36 -12.84 -0.67
C LEU A 39 1.69 -14.10 0.16
N PRO A 40 1.80 -15.30 -0.47
CA PRO A 40 2.14 -16.52 0.26
C PRO A 40 3.53 -16.44 0.91
N ALA A 41 3.66 -16.91 2.16
CA ALA A 41 4.90 -16.92 2.95
C ALA A 41 6.09 -17.67 2.31
N THR A 42 5.85 -18.46 1.26
CA THR A 42 6.89 -19.18 0.51
C THR A 42 7.55 -18.33 -0.57
N ARG A 43 7.03 -17.14 -0.85
CA ARG A 43 7.75 -16.13 -1.62
C ARG A 43 8.79 -15.53 -0.66
N GLY A 44 10.02 -15.27 -1.11
CA GLY A 44 10.98 -14.56 -0.26
C GLY A 44 10.56 -13.09 -0.05
N PRO A 45 11.49 -12.22 0.37
CA PRO A 45 11.32 -10.77 0.23
C PRO A 45 10.83 -10.41 -1.18
N VAL A 46 10.02 -9.37 -1.26
CA VAL A 46 9.37 -8.95 -2.50
C VAL A 46 9.84 -7.56 -2.87
N ASP A 47 10.45 -7.44 -4.04
CA ASP A 47 10.71 -6.20 -4.74
C ASP A 47 9.79 -6.13 -5.96
N ALA A 48 8.96 -5.10 -6.04
CA ALA A 48 8.05 -4.94 -7.15
C ALA A 48 7.80 -3.46 -7.49
N THR A 49 7.38 -3.23 -8.72
CA THR A 49 6.96 -1.92 -9.21
C THR A 49 5.45 -1.93 -9.33
N PHE A 50 4.77 -0.87 -8.87
CA PHE A 50 3.36 -0.71 -9.18
C PHE A 50 3.18 -0.41 -10.66
N THR A 51 2.28 -1.13 -11.31
CA THR A 51 1.96 -0.97 -12.74
C THR A 51 0.45 -0.86 -12.90
N ALA A 52 -0.01 0.02 -13.79
CA ALA A 52 -1.43 0.21 -14.10
C ALA A 52 -2.30 0.49 -12.85
N ILE A 53 -1.84 1.41 -12.00
CA ILE A 53 -2.67 1.94 -10.92
C ILE A 53 -3.58 2.99 -11.51
N ASP A 54 -4.88 2.79 -11.36
CA ASP A 54 -5.95 3.64 -11.89
C ASP A 54 -6.42 4.67 -10.88
N ASP A 55 -6.28 4.38 -9.58
CA ASP A 55 -6.71 5.27 -8.51
C ASP A 55 -5.94 5.03 -7.20
N VAL A 56 -5.80 6.09 -6.41
CA VAL A 56 -5.11 6.11 -5.12
C VAL A 56 -5.92 6.92 -4.14
N TRP A 57 -6.29 6.32 -3.00
CA TRP A 57 -7.02 7.02 -1.93
C TRP A 57 -6.61 6.54 -0.54
N LEU A 58 -7.02 7.31 0.46
CA LEU A 58 -6.87 6.96 1.86
C LEU A 58 -8.17 6.42 2.43
N ARG A 59 -8.06 5.43 3.33
CA ARG A 59 -9.16 5.06 4.23
C ARG A 59 -8.67 4.97 5.67
N PRO A 60 -9.49 5.33 6.66
CA PRO A 60 -9.12 5.14 8.05
C PRO A 60 -9.01 3.65 8.37
N VAL A 61 -8.15 3.32 9.32
CA VAL A 61 -8.15 2.01 9.94
C VAL A 61 -9.43 1.83 10.76
N ARG A 62 -10.18 0.75 10.52
CA ARG A 62 -11.43 0.44 11.23
C ARG A 62 -11.24 -0.61 12.31
N PHE A 63 -10.32 -1.54 12.11
CA PHE A 63 -10.05 -2.63 13.04
C PHE A 63 -8.62 -2.58 13.55
N ARG A 64 -8.41 -2.96 14.81
CA ARG A 64 -7.07 -3.04 15.39
C ARG A 64 -6.15 -3.99 14.61
N THR A 65 -6.72 -5.00 13.97
CA THR A 65 -6.02 -5.95 13.08
C THR A 65 -5.57 -5.33 11.75
N GLU A 66 -6.10 -4.16 11.39
CA GLU A 66 -5.67 -3.35 10.24
C GLU A 66 -4.64 -2.28 10.65
N SER A 67 -4.54 -1.92 11.95
CA SER A 67 -3.69 -0.80 12.41
C SER A 67 -2.36 -1.28 12.95
N PHE A 68 -1.28 -0.62 12.51
CA PHE A 68 0.08 -0.85 12.99
C PHE A 68 0.42 -0.23 14.35
N TRP A 69 -0.31 0.77 14.82
CA TRP A 69 0.06 1.53 16.04
C TRP A 69 -1.17 2.03 16.82
N GLY A 70 -2.32 1.39 16.63
CA GLY A 70 -3.62 1.82 17.13
C GLY A 70 -4.48 2.48 16.05
N LEU A 71 -5.74 2.80 16.39
CA LEU A 71 -6.80 3.25 15.47
C LEU A 71 -6.54 4.61 14.79
N HIS A 72 -5.34 5.15 14.91
CA HIS A 72 -4.96 6.49 14.45
C HIS A 72 -4.14 6.48 13.15
N GLY A 73 -3.94 5.33 12.51
CA GLY A 73 -3.32 5.25 11.18
C GLY A 73 -4.34 5.34 10.05
N GLU A 74 -3.84 5.55 8.83
CA GLU A 74 -4.64 5.43 7.61
C GLU A 74 -4.02 4.36 6.69
N ILE A 75 -4.82 3.88 5.75
CA ILE A 75 -4.42 2.90 4.76
C ILE A 75 -4.44 3.60 3.41
N LEU A 76 -3.28 3.63 2.75
CA LEU A 76 -3.15 3.95 1.34
C LEU A 76 -3.66 2.76 0.54
N VAL A 77 -4.65 3.02 -0.31
CA VAL A 77 -5.20 2.03 -1.22
C VAL A 77 -4.74 2.41 -2.62
N LEU A 78 -4.01 1.49 -3.27
CA LEU A 78 -3.66 1.58 -4.69
C LEU A 78 -4.52 0.59 -5.46
N ALA A 79 -5.40 1.09 -6.32
CA ALA A 79 -6.28 0.26 -7.12
C ALA A 79 -5.82 0.18 -8.57
N ALA A 80 -5.85 -1.04 -9.09
CA ALA A 80 -5.71 -1.37 -10.50
C ALA A 80 -6.96 -2.18 -10.92
N GLU A 81 -7.26 -2.23 -12.22
CA GLU A 81 -8.39 -2.98 -12.81
C GLU A 81 -8.62 -4.36 -12.17
N ARG A 82 -7.54 -5.07 -11.83
CA ARG A 82 -7.59 -6.48 -11.35
C ARG A 82 -7.04 -6.71 -9.95
N ALA A 83 -6.56 -5.67 -9.27
CA ALA A 83 -5.91 -5.83 -7.97
C ALA A 83 -6.03 -4.58 -7.12
N THR A 84 -6.01 -4.77 -5.81
CA THR A 84 -5.90 -3.68 -4.84
C THR A 84 -4.74 -3.99 -3.91
N THR A 85 -3.87 -3.00 -3.71
CA THR A 85 -2.81 -3.08 -2.71
C THR A 85 -3.13 -2.09 -1.60
N GLU A 86 -3.07 -2.56 -0.35
CA GLU A 86 -3.32 -1.75 0.84
C GLU A 86 -2.04 -1.63 1.66
N LEU A 87 -1.63 -0.40 1.96
CA LEU A 87 -0.43 -0.09 2.73
C LEU A 87 -0.79 0.78 3.93
N ALA A 88 -0.51 0.29 5.13
CA ALA A 88 -0.75 1.07 6.33
C ALA A 88 0.32 2.17 6.48
N LEU A 89 -0.12 3.38 6.77
CA LEU A 89 0.74 4.54 6.95
C LEU A 89 0.51 5.17 8.34
N PRO A 90 1.56 5.66 9.01
CA PRO A 90 1.41 6.60 10.11
C PRO A 90 0.65 7.84 9.64
N ALA A 91 -0.34 8.32 10.42
CA ALA A 91 -1.14 9.50 10.04
C ALA A 91 -0.33 10.76 9.75
N ALA A 92 0.85 10.90 10.35
CA ALA A 92 1.73 12.04 10.08
C ALA A 92 2.28 12.06 8.64
N LEU A 93 2.25 10.93 7.93
CA LEU A 93 2.80 10.79 6.59
C LEU A 93 1.74 10.82 5.49
N THR A 94 0.45 10.64 5.81
CA THR A 94 -0.56 10.25 4.81
C THR A 94 -0.85 11.31 3.75
N GLY A 95 -1.00 12.58 4.13
CA GLY A 95 -1.31 13.67 3.19
C GLY A 95 -0.23 13.89 2.12
N PRO A 96 0.98 14.35 2.49
CA PRO A 96 2.06 14.62 1.54
C PRO A 96 2.48 13.38 0.74
N PHE A 97 2.32 12.19 1.32
CA PHE A 97 2.67 10.95 0.68
C PHE A 97 1.71 10.55 -0.44
N VAL A 98 0.40 10.71 -0.22
CA VAL A 98 -0.62 10.42 -1.24
C VAL A 98 -0.50 11.35 -2.43
N GLU A 99 -0.32 12.65 -2.19
CA GLU A 99 -0.09 13.63 -3.26
C GLU A 99 1.13 13.24 -4.09
N ARG A 100 2.23 12.94 -3.42
CA ARG A 100 3.48 12.55 -4.09
C ARG A 100 3.33 11.25 -4.90
N VAL A 101 2.57 10.27 -4.41
CA VAL A 101 2.28 9.01 -5.13
C VAL A 101 1.37 9.26 -6.33
N ARG A 102 0.33 10.09 -6.18
CA ARG A 102 -0.56 10.48 -7.29
C ARG A 102 0.21 11.20 -8.40
N ASP A 103 1.04 12.17 -8.04
CA ASP A 103 1.90 12.89 -8.98
C ASP A 103 2.83 11.94 -9.74
N GLN A 104 3.39 10.94 -9.05
CA GLN A 104 4.30 9.95 -9.64
C GLN A 104 3.58 8.96 -10.57
N LEU A 105 2.28 8.74 -10.35
CA LEU A 105 1.45 7.83 -11.15
C LEU A 105 0.68 8.59 -12.24
N GLY A 106 0.83 9.91 -12.34
CA GLY A 106 0.09 10.74 -13.28
C GLY A 106 -1.42 10.77 -13.00
N LEU A 107 -1.82 10.56 -11.75
CA LEU A 107 -3.23 10.59 -11.33
C LEU A 107 -3.62 12.02 -10.96
N ASP A 108 -4.60 12.57 -11.67
CA ASP A 108 -5.08 13.93 -11.41
C ASP A 108 -5.67 14.06 -9.99
N PRO A 109 -5.46 15.19 -9.29
CA PRO A 109 -5.94 15.40 -7.92
C PRO A 109 -7.48 15.53 -7.78
N THR A 110 -8.24 15.35 -8.85
CA THR A 110 -9.70 15.51 -8.89
C THR A 110 -10.33 14.56 -9.89
N ALA A 111 -10.84 13.43 -9.40
CA ALA A 111 -11.95 12.68 -9.98
C ALA A 111 -12.98 12.38 -8.89
#